data_AF-A0A945ZI39-F1
#
_entry.id   AF-A0A945ZI39-F1
#
_cell.length_a   1.000
_cell.length_b   1.000
_cell.length_c   1.000
_cell.angle_alpha   90.00
_cell.angle_beta   90.00
_cell.angle_gamma   90.00
#
_symmetry.space_group_name_H-M   'P 1'
#
loop_
_entity.id
_entity.type
_entity.pdbx_description
1 polymer ?
#
loop_
_entity_poly.entity_id
_entity_poly.type
_entity_poly.pdbx_seq_one_letter_code
_entity_poly.pdbx_strand_id
1 'polypeptide(L)'
;MDTRATLEAFVETMSALMAVLGEETELLKEKRLKDMRTIQNRKSQLSREYAQHQETVYRNPALLRTLSEGERSDLRALYKRFRTILSDNMLALRAAHDSTDRVIKV
;
A
#
# COMPACT_ATOMS: atom_id res chain seq x y z
N MET A 1 1.09 -25.52 -1.85
CA MET A 1 1.64 -24.17 -1.61
C MET A 1 1.91 -24.03 -0.13
N ASP A 2 3.09 -23.53 0.25
CA ASP A 2 3.43 -23.33 1.64
C ASP A 2 2.61 -22.16 2.22
N THR A 3 1.82 -22.49 3.24
CA THR A 3 0.94 -21.58 3.99
C THR A 3 1.72 -20.39 4.54
N ARG A 4 2.96 -20.61 4.98
CA ARG A 4 3.81 -19.60 5.58
C ARG A 4 4.39 -18.66 4.53
N ALA A 5 4.88 -19.21 3.42
CA ALA A 5 5.37 -18.42 2.29
C ALA A 5 4.30 -17.48 1.71
N THR A 6 3.03 -17.90 1.73
CA THR A 6 1.91 -17.05 1.26
C THR A 6 1.68 -15.84 2.17
N LEU A 7 1.82 -16.02 3.49
CA LEU A 7 1.68 -14.94 4.46
C LEU A 7 2.88 -14.00 4.46
N GLU A 8 4.08 -14.54 4.31
CA GLU A 8 5.32 -13.76 4.17
C GLU A 8 5.24 -12.88 2.92
N ALA A 9 4.87 -13.45 1.77
CA ALA A 9 4.65 -12.69 0.53
C ALA A 9 3.60 -11.58 0.72
N PHE A 10 2.49 -11.86 1.43
CA PHE A 10 1.48 -10.84 1.72
C PHE A 10 2.02 -9.67 2.56
N VAL A 11 2.82 -9.97 3.59
CA VAL A 11 3.48 -8.98 4.45
C VAL A 11 4.49 -8.15 3.66
N GLU A 12 5.26 -8.79 2.79
CA GLU A 12 6.23 -8.13 1.91
C GLU A 12 5.53 -7.18 0.94
N THR A 13 4.47 -7.63 0.25
CA THR A 13 3.74 -6.77 -0.69
C THR A 13 3.11 -5.57 0.01
N MET A 14 2.54 -5.74 1.22
CA MET A 14 2.05 -4.61 2.01
C MET A 14 3.16 -3.62 2.35
N SER A 15 4.33 -4.11 2.76
CA SER A 15 5.48 -3.26 3.12
C SER A 15 6.03 -2.51 1.91
N ALA A 16 6.13 -3.17 0.76
CA ALA A 16 6.52 -2.56 -0.49
C ALA A 16 5.51 -1.49 -0.95
N LEU A 17 4.19 -1.74 -0.81
CA LEU A 17 3.18 -0.73 -1.10
C LEU A 17 3.29 0.48 -0.17
N MET A 18 3.49 0.27 1.14
CA MET A 18 3.69 1.39 2.08
C MET A 18 4.85 2.28 1.65
N ALA A 19 5.98 1.69 1.24
CA ALA A 19 7.14 2.45 0.78
C ALA A 19 6.82 3.29 -0.46
N VAL A 20 6.15 2.69 -1.45
CA VAL A 20 5.76 3.37 -2.70
C VAL A 20 4.74 4.49 -2.45
N LEU A 21 3.75 4.27 -1.58
CA LEU A 21 2.77 5.29 -1.20
C LEU A 21 3.41 6.44 -0.41
N GLY A 22 4.39 6.13 0.44
CA GLY A 22 5.19 7.15 1.14
C GLY A 22 6.00 7.99 0.16
N GLU A 23 6.71 7.35 -0.76
CA GLU A 23 7.50 8.02 -1.80
C GLU A 23 6.62 8.90 -2.70
N GLU A 24 5.45 8.42 -3.11
CA GLU A 24 4.46 9.21 -3.87
C GLU A 24 3.99 10.44 -3.10
N THR A 25 3.75 10.28 -1.79
CA THR A 25 3.33 11.39 -0.91
C THR A 25 4.41 12.47 -0.83
N GLU A 26 5.68 12.08 -0.72
CA GLU A 26 6.80 13.03 -0.71
C GLU A 26 7.01 13.69 -2.08
N LEU A 27 6.95 12.94 -3.19
CA LEU A 27 7.04 13.53 -4.52
C LEU A 27 5.92 14.55 -4.81
N LEU A 28 4.72 14.30 -4.31
CA LEU A 28 3.59 15.24 -4.39
C LEU A 28 3.89 16.54 -3.63
N LYS A 29 4.43 16.43 -2.41
CA LYS A 29 4.85 17.59 -1.61
C LYS A 29 5.96 18.38 -2.31
N GLU A 30 6.92 17.69 -2.91
CA GLU A 30 8.05 18.30 -3.65
C GLU A 30 7.67 18.80 -5.05
N LYS A 31 6.43 18.59 -5.51
CA LYS A 31 5.94 18.93 -6.87
C LYS A 31 6.75 18.26 -8.00
N ARG A 32 7.37 17.11 -7.74
CA ARG A 32 8.24 16.39 -8.68
C ARG A 32 7.47 15.40 -9.55
N LEU A 33 6.55 15.93 -10.36
CA LEU A 33 5.65 15.14 -11.21
C LEU A 33 6.37 14.33 -12.31
N LYS A 34 7.63 14.62 -12.61
CA LYS A 34 8.43 13.87 -13.59
C LYS A 34 8.82 12.48 -13.08
N ASP A 35 9.00 12.33 -11.77
CA ASP A 35 9.44 11.08 -11.13
C ASP A 35 8.24 10.16 -10.79
N MET A 36 7.04 10.73 -10.79
CA MET A 36 5.76 10.06 -10.52
C MET A 36 5.49 8.86 -11.44
N ARG A 37 5.87 8.93 -12.72
CA ARG A 37 5.52 7.89 -13.71
C ARG A 37 6.13 6.52 -13.36
N THR A 38 7.36 6.51 -12.86
CA THR A 38 8.04 5.28 -12.42
C THR A 38 7.36 4.67 -11.19
N ILE A 39 6.95 5.53 -10.25
CA ILE A 39 6.24 5.13 -9.04
C ILE A 39 4.85 4.57 -9.36
N GLN A 40 4.11 5.17 -10.30
CA GLN A 40 2.77 4.69 -10.69
C GLN A 40 2.78 3.27 -11.25
N ASN A 41 3.80 2.92 -12.06
CA ASN A 41 3.94 1.56 -12.59
C ASN A 41 4.18 0.55 -11.47
N ARG A 42 5.08 0.87 -10.54
CA ARG A 42 5.41 0.02 -9.39
C ARG A 42 4.20 -0.14 -8.45
N LYS A 43 3.49 0.96 -8.17
CA LYS A 43 2.23 0.96 -7.39
C LYS A 43 1.18 0.06 -8.03
N SER A 44 1.00 0.15 -9.34
CA SER A 44 0.01 -0.64 -10.07
C SER A 44 0.31 -2.14 -10.01
N GLN A 45 1.59 -2.53 -10.14
CA GLN A 45 2.00 -3.93 -9.98
C GLN A 45 1.75 -4.44 -8.57
N LEU A 46 2.28 -3.73 -7.57
CA LEU A 46 2.16 -4.15 -6.17
C LEU A 46 0.70 -4.17 -5.69
N SER A 47 -0.16 -3.30 -6.23
CA SER A 47 -1.60 -3.30 -5.89
C SER A 47 -2.31 -4.55 -6.41
N ARG A 48 -1.91 -5.06 -7.57
CA ARG A 48 -2.43 -6.32 -8.11
C ARG A 48 -1.97 -7.51 -7.28
N GLU A 49 -0.68 -7.56 -6.94
CA GLU A 49 -0.11 -8.60 -6.08
C GLU A 49 -0.78 -8.60 -4.70
N TYR A 50 -0.99 -7.41 -4.11
CA TYR A 50 -1.68 -7.27 -2.84
C TYR A 50 -3.13 -7.79 -2.91
N ALA A 51 -3.87 -7.46 -3.97
CA ALA A 51 -5.24 -7.94 -4.14
C ALA A 51 -5.30 -9.48 -4.23
N GLN A 52 -4.36 -10.09 -4.97
CA GLN A 52 -4.25 -11.55 -5.09
C GLN A 52 -3.91 -12.21 -3.75
N HIS A 53 -2.95 -11.66 -3.01
CA HIS A 53 -2.57 -12.17 -1.69
C HIS A 53 -3.68 -11.98 -0.66
N GLN A 54 -4.35 -10.82 -0.65
CA GLN A 54 -5.50 -10.56 0.21
C GLN A 54 -6.64 -11.56 -0.06
N GLU A 55 -6.96 -11.81 -1.34
CA GLU A 55 -7.98 -12.78 -1.71
C GLU A 55 -7.60 -14.20 -1.26
N THR A 56 -6.33 -14.57 -1.42
CA THR A 56 -5.82 -15.88 -0.98
C THR A 56 -5.92 -16.05 0.54
N VAL A 57 -5.56 -15.01 1.30
CA VAL A 57 -5.68 -14.99 2.77
C VAL A 57 -7.15 -15.04 3.21
N TYR A 58 -8.02 -14.28 2.54
CA TYR A 58 -9.45 -14.24 2.83
C TYR A 58 -10.13 -15.60 2.57
N ARG A 59 -9.81 -16.25 1.44
CA ARG A 59 -10.36 -17.55 1.05
C ARG A 59 -9.82 -18.70 1.93
N ASN A 60 -8.72 -18.50 2.63
CA ASN A 60 -8.10 -19.54 3.46
C ASN A 60 -7.82 -19.02 4.89
N PRO A 61 -8.85 -18.86 5.75
CA PRO A 61 -8.68 -18.39 7.13
C PRO A 61 -7.78 -19.30 7.98
N ALA A 62 -7.63 -20.57 7.58
CA ALA A 62 -6.71 -21.52 8.19
C ALA A 62 -5.23 -21.06 8.11
N LEU A 63 -4.86 -20.24 7.11
CA LEU A 63 -3.52 -19.65 7.03
C LEU A 63 -3.23 -18.81 8.28
N LEU A 64 -4.19 -18.02 8.75
CA LEU A 64 -4.02 -17.20 9.96
C LEU A 64 -3.92 -18.05 11.22
N ARG A 65 -4.42 -19.29 11.20
CA ARG A 65 -4.35 -20.21 12.35
C ARG A 65 -2.93 -20.73 12.59
N THR A 66 -2.07 -20.76 11.57
CA THR A 66 -0.67 -21.19 11.71
C THR A 66 0.23 -20.13 12.34
N LEU A 67 -0.26 -18.89 12.46
CA LEU A 67 0.44 -17.80 13.15
C LEU A 67 0.27 -17.92 14.67
N SER A 68 1.36 -17.71 15.39
CA SER A 68 1.37 -17.45 16.83
C SER A 68 0.62 -16.16 17.18
N GLU A 69 0.30 -15.97 18.46
CA GLU A 69 -0.37 -14.75 18.92
C GLU A 69 0.44 -13.48 18.64
N GLY A 70 1.77 -13.55 18.81
CA GLY A 70 2.70 -12.47 18.49
C GLY A 70 2.65 -12.10 17.01
N GLU A 71 2.82 -13.09 16.12
CA GLU A 71 2.77 -12.87 14.65
C GLU A 71 1.42 -12.29 14.20
N ARG A 72 0.30 -12.72 14.81
CA ARG A 72 -1.02 -12.13 14.53
C ARG A 72 -1.12 -10.68 15.01
N SER A 73 -0.49 -10.36 16.14
CA SER A 73 -0.43 -8.99 16.66
C SER A 73 0.36 -8.10 15.72
N ASP A 74 1.53 -8.56 15.27
CA ASP A 74 2.38 -7.84 14.33
C ASP A 74 1.68 -7.62 12.99
N LEU A 75 0.99 -8.64 12.46
CA LEU A 75 0.21 -8.52 11.23
C LEU A 75 -0.91 -7.48 11.35
N ARG A 76 -1.60 -7.44 12.51
CA ARG A 76 -2.63 -6.40 12.77
C ARG A 76 -2.02 -5.00 12.86
N ALA A 77 -0.86 -4.87 13.52
CA ALA A 77 -0.16 -3.60 13.63
C ALA A 77 0.30 -3.10 12.25
N LEU A 78 0.87 -3.99 11.44
CA LEU A 78 1.25 -3.72 10.06
C LEU A 78 0.05 -3.27 9.22
N TYR A 79 -1.06 -3.99 9.29
CA TYR A 79 -2.29 -3.64 8.57
C TYR A 79 -2.82 -2.26 8.98
N LYS A 80 -2.81 -1.94 10.28
CA LYS A 80 -3.20 -0.61 10.77
C LYS A 80 -2.30 0.48 10.20
N ARG A 81 -0.98 0.29 10.20
CA ARG A 81 -0.01 1.23 9.63
C ARG A 81 -0.20 1.42 8.13
N PHE A 82 -0.42 0.32 7.39
CA PHE A 82 -0.69 0.36 5.96
C PHE A 82 -1.92 1.22 5.63
N ARG A 83 -3.01 1.05 6.38
CA ARG A 83 -4.23 1.87 6.19
C ARG A 83 -4.00 3.36 6.45
N THR A 84 -3.20 3.71 7.45
CA THR A 84 -2.82 5.11 7.70
C THR A 84 -2.09 5.71 6.51
N ILE A 85 -1.02 5.04 6.04
CA ILE A 85 -0.22 5.53 4.91
C ILE A 85 -1.06 5.65 3.63
N LEU A 86 -1.95 4.69 3.37
CA LEU A 86 -2.87 4.76 2.24
C LEU A 86 -3.82 5.96 2.34
N SER A 87 -4.36 6.23 3.53
CA SER A 87 -5.21 7.39 3.78
C SER A 87 -4.46 8.71 3.54
N ASP A 88 -3.24 8.81 4.06
CA ASP A 88 -2.40 10.01 3.92
C ASP A 88 -2.06 10.28 2.44
N ASN A 89 -1.72 9.23 1.69
CA ASN A 89 -1.47 9.31 0.26
C ASN A 89 -2.70 9.80 -0.53
N MET A 90 -3.89 9.27 -0.22
CA MET A 90 -5.13 9.72 -0.86
C MET A 90 -5.45 11.20 -0.56
N LEU A 91 -5.18 11.66 0.67
CA LEU A 91 -5.35 13.06 1.05
C LEU A 91 -4.36 13.96 0.30
N ALA A 92 -3.09 13.56 0.20
CA ALA A 92 -2.07 14.31 -0.54
C ALA A 92 -2.41 14.42 -2.04
N LEU A 93 -2.90 13.33 -2.64
CA LEU A 93 -3.34 13.31 -4.03
C LEU A 93 -4.52 14.28 -4.27
N ARG A 94 -5.53 14.27 -3.38
CA ARG A 94 -6.66 15.21 -3.46
C ARG A 94 -6.20 16.65 -3.33
N ALA A 95 -5.34 16.95 -2.36
CA ALA A 95 -4.82 18.31 -2.17
C ALA A 95 -4.01 18.80 -3.39
N ALA A 96 -3.22 17.92 -4.02
CA ALA A 96 -2.49 18.24 -5.25
C ALA A 96 -3.42 18.47 -6.45
N HIS A 97 -4.50 17.68 -6.56
CA HIS A 97 -5.55 17.87 -7.56
C HIS A 97 -6.27 19.21 -7.39
N ASP A 98 -6.77 19.49 -6.19
CA ASP A 98 -7.49 20.74 -5.87
C ASP A 98 -6.61 21.99 -6.10
N SER A 99 -5.30 21.89 -5.81
CA SER A 99 -4.35 22.97 -6.09
C SER A 99 -4.12 23.18 -7.58
N THR A 100 -4.23 22.14 -8.41
CA THR A 100 -4.04 22.22 -9.87
C THR A 100 -5.31 22.74 -10.54
N ASP A 101 -6.50 22.34 -10.09
CA ASP A 101 -7.79 22.86 -10.56
C ASP A 101 -7.94 24.37 -10.29
N ARG A 102 -7.36 24.85 -9.19
CA ARG A 102 -7.37 26.28 -8.85
C ARG A 102 -6.49 27.14 -9.76
N VAL A 103 -5.53 26.54 -10.47
CA VAL A 103 -4.65 27.21 -11.43
C VAL A 103 -5.25 27.23 -12.84
N ILE A 104 -6.15 26.29 -13.17
CA ILE A 104 -6.81 26.21 -14.49
C ILE A 104 -8.06 27.12 -14.57
N LYS A 105 -8.52 27.68 -13.44
CA LYS A 105 -9.51 28.76 -13.42
C LYS A 105 -8.85 30.12 -13.20
N VAL A 106 -8.12 30.60 -14.21
CA VAL A 106 -7.83 32.03 -14.41
C VAL A 106 -8.01 32.35 -15.88
#